data_AF-A0A8T4T1D7-F1
#
_entry.id   AF-A0A8T4T1D7-F1
#
_cell.length_a   1.000
_cell.length_b   1.000
_cell.length_c   1.000
_cell.angle_alpha   90.00
_cell.angle_beta   90.00
_cell.angle_gamma   90.00
#
_symmetry.space_group_name_H-M   'P 1'
#
loop_
_entity.id
_entity.type
_entity.pdbx_description
1 polymer ?
#
loop_
_entity_poly.entity_id
_entity_poly.type
_entity_poly.pdbx_seq_one_letter_code
_entity_poly.pdbx_strand_id
1 'polypeptide(L)'
;MVSLKKGQTEIVGLVIVVIILVILALIFLKFYITGNGDKDSSVKSVQANNLVNAIKMVTMCNQNIGDAIIACCNNNDFCGRDACRLSIEEIKKIMDSSSEEIIYFEAKDNDDLCLSVNNDCNGVSSSINFIRNNDGEAQIQVKICSIK
;
A
#
# COMPACT_ATOMS: atom_id res chain seq x y z
N MET A 1 -52.26 -30.14 -33.81
CA MET A 1 -52.35 -28.96 -32.91
C MET A 1 -52.02 -29.43 -31.50
N VAL A 2 -50.80 -29.18 -31.03
CA VAL A 2 -50.41 -29.52 -29.65
C VAL A 2 -50.98 -28.44 -28.75
N SER A 3 -52.02 -28.77 -27.99
CA SER A 3 -52.54 -27.91 -26.94
C SER A 3 -51.49 -27.88 -25.82
N LEU A 4 -50.69 -26.81 -25.79
CA LEU A 4 -49.80 -26.51 -24.66
C LEU A 4 -50.69 -26.41 -23.41
N LYS A 5 -50.56 -27.39 -22.52
CA LYS A 5 -51.30 -27.46 -21.27
C LYS A 5 -51.00 -26.18 -20.49
N LYS A 6 -52.03 -25.37 -20.21
CA LYS A 6 -51.94 -24.04 -19.55
C LYS A 6 -50.99 -23.98 -18.34
N GLY A 7 -50.84 -25.07 -17.59
CA GLY A 7 -49.90 -25.15 -16.46
C GLY A 7 -48.41 -25.11 -16.84
N GLN A 8 -48.02 -25.53 -18.06
CA GLN A 8 -46.63 -25.36 -18.54
C GLN A 8 -46.29 -23.88 -18.77
N THR A 9 -47.27 -23.08 -19.19
CA THR A 9 -47.08 -21.66 -19.45
C THR A 9 -46.86 -20.86 -18.16
N GLU A 10 -47.56 -21.21 -17.07
CA GLU A 10 -47.37 -20.58 -15.75
C GLU A 10 -45.99 -20.89 -15.14
N ILE A 11 -45.53 -22.14 -15.26
CA ILE A 11 -44.21 -22.55 -14.75
C ILE A 11 -43.10 -21.81 -15.50
N VAL A 12 -43.22 -21.66 -16.82
CA VAL A 12 -42.24 -20.90 -17.63
C VAL A 12 -42.21 -19.43 -17.21
N GLY A 13 -43.37 -18.82 -16.93
CA GLY A 13 -43.44 -17.44 -16.44
C GLY A 13 -42.74 -17.26 -15.09
N LEU A 14 -42.98 -18.17 -14.14
CA LEU A 14 -42.32 -18.15 -12.83
C LEU A 14 -40.81 -18.29 -12.96
N VAL A 15 -40.33 -19.22 -13.79
CA VAL A 15 -38.89 -19.46 -14.00
C VAL A 15 -38.19 -18.22 -14.55
N ILE A 16 -38.82 -17.52 -15.50
CA ILE A 16 -38.26 -16.28 -16.06
C ILE A 16 -38.11 -15.20 -14.97
N VAL A 17 -39.13 -15.02 -14.12
CA VAL A 17 -39.07 -14.05 -13.01
C VAL A 17 -37.96 -14.40 -12.01
N VAL A 18 -37.82 -15.68 -11.67
CA VAL A 18 -36.75 -16.14 -10.77
C VAL A 18 -35.37 -15.87 -11.36
N ILE A 19 -35.16 -16.14 -12.65
CA ILE A 19 -33.90 -15.86 -13.34
C ILE A 19 -33.57 -14.37 -13.30
N ILE A 20 -34.56 -13.51 -13.58
CA ILE A 20 -34.38 -12.05 -13.52
C ILE A 20 -33.97 -11.61 -12.10
N LEU A 21 -34.61 -12.13 -11.06
CA LEU A 21 -34.27 -11.80 -9.67
C LEU A 21 -32.85 -12.25 -9.30
N VAL A 22 -32.42 -13.43 -9.76
CA VAL A 22 -31.05 -13.91 -9.53
C VAL A 22 -30.04 -13.00 -10.23
N ILE A 23 -30.29 -12.61 -11.48
CA ILE A 23 -29.41 -11.68 -12.21
C ILE A 23 -29.31 -10.34 -11.49
N LEU A 24 -30.44 -9.77 -11.06
CA LEU A 24 -30.46 -8.52 -10.31
C LEU A 24 -29.71 -8.63 -8.97
N ALA A 25 -29.90 -9.74 -8.24
CA ALA A 25 -29.18 -9.99 -7.00
C ALA A 25 -27.66 -10.10 -7.22
N LEU A 26 -27.22 -10.77 -8.29
CA LEU A 26 -25.80 -10.87 -8.64
C LEU A 26 -25.21 -9.52 -9.04
N ILE A 27 -25.95 -8.69 -9.77
CA ILE A 27 -25.54 -7.32 -10.13
C ILE A 27 -25.40 -6.46 -8.87
N PHE A 28 -26.40 -6.47 -7.99
CA PHE A 28 -26.36 -5.75 -6.71
C PHE A 28 -25.22 -6.22 -5.82
N LEU A 29 -25.02 -7.54 -5.71
CA LEU A 29 -23.93 -8.12 -4.93
C LEU A 29 -22.57 -7.68 -5.47
N LYS A 30 -22.38 -7.65 -6.79
CA LYS A 30 -21.16 -7.13 -7.43
C LYS A 30 -20.92 -5.68 -7.04
N PHE A 31 -21.92 -4.82 -7.16
CA PHE A 31 -21.77 -3.40 -6.80
C PHE A 31 -21.58 -3.16 -5.30
N TYR A 32 -22.20 -3.95 -4.45
CA TYR A 32 -22.00 -3.90 -3.00
C TYR A 32 -20.57 -4.29 -2.61
N ILE A 33 -20.02 -5.32 -3.25
CA ILE A 33 -18.63 -5.77 -3.01
C ILE A 33 -17.62 -4.76 -3.57
N THR A 34 -17.89 -4.13 -4.71
CA THR A 34 -16.96 -3.19 -5.37
C THR A 34 -16.98 -1.75 -4.79
N GLY A 35 -17.93 -1.42 -3.91
CA GLY A 35 -18.31 -0.04 -3.58
C GLY A 35 -17.24 0.91 -3.01
N ASN A 36 -16.20 0.44 -2.31
CA ASN A 36 -15.37 1.34 -1.49
C ASN A 36 -13.85 1.25 -1.70
N GLY A 37 -13.34 0.42 -2.63
CA GLY A 37 -11.91 0.10 -2.69
C GLY A 37 -11.02 1.02 -3.54
N ASP A 38 -11.49 1.45 -4.71
CA ASP A 38 -10.57 1.98 -5.74
C ASP A 38 -10.20 3.46 -5.61
N LYS A 39 -11.11 4.29 -5.07
CA LYS A 39 -10.79 5.73 -4.89
C LYS A 39 -9.87 5.97 -3.69
N ASP A 40 -10.13 5.28 -2.57
CA ASP A 40 -9.33 5.40 -1.35
C ASP A 40 -7.93 4.84 -1.56
N SER A 41 -7.80 3.70 -2.25
CA SER A 41 -6.50 3.10 -2.56
C SER A 41 -5.66 3.96 -3.51
N SER A 42 -6.27 4.60 -4.50
CA SER A 42 -5.56 5.52 -5.40
C SER A 42 -5.02 6.74 -4.66
N VAL A 43 -5.84 7.37 -3.79
CA VAL A 43 -5.40 8.51 -2.96
C VAL A 43 -4.28 8.10 -2.01
N LYS A 44 -4.41 6.94 -1.33
CA LYS A 44 -3.38 6.42 -0.43
C LYS A 44 -2.09 6.05 -1.15
N SER A 45 -2.16 5.55 -2.38
CA SER A 45 -0.98 5.28 -3.19
C SER A 45 -0.24 6.58 -3.51
N VAL A 46 -0.97 7.64 -3.88
CA VAL A 46 -0.37 8.98 -4.10
C VAL A 46 0.23 9.52 -2.81
N GLN A 47 -0.45 9.37 -1.68
CA GLN A 47 0.04 9.79 -0.37
C GLN A 47 1.32 9.04 0.04
N ALA A 48 1.35 7.72 -0.11
CA ALA A 48 2.53 6.89 0.17
C ALA A 48 3.71 7.28 -0.73
N ASN A 49 3.45 7.56 -2.02
CA ASN A 49 4.48 8.05 -2.95
C ASN A 49 4.99 9.46 -2.59
N ASN A 50 4.11 10.36 -2.14
CA ASN A 50 4.52 11.68 -1.69
C ASN A 50 5.35 11.58 -0.40
N LEU A 51 4.98 10.69 0.52
CA LEU A 51 5.72 10.48 1.76
C LEU A 51 7.11 9.91 1.51
N VAL A 52 7.25 8.88 0.67
CA VAL A 52 8.59 8.35 0.34
C VAL A 52 9.46 9.40 -0.34
N ASN A 53 8.87 10.27 -1.18
CA ASN A 53 9.59 11.39 -1.79
C ASN A 53 10.00 12.45 -0.76
N ALA A 54 9.12 12.77 0.20
CA ALA A 54 9.42 13.69 1.28
C ALA A 54 10.58 13.17 2.15
N ILE A 55 10.58 11.87 2.47
CA ILE A 55 11.68 11.21 3.17
C ILE A 55 12.98 11.41 2.37
N LYS A 56 13.02 11.06 1.08
CA LYS A 56 14.23 11.22 0.22
C LYS A 56 14.79 12.63 0.13
N MET A 57 13.98 13.65 0.42
CA MET A 57 14.41 15.06 0.39
C MET A 57 15.02 15.52 1.72
N VAL A 58 14.93 14.71 2.78
CA VAL A 58 15.47 15.06 4.09
C VAL A 58 16.98 15.04 4.07
N THR A 59 17.55 16.10 4.63
CA THR A 59 18.99 16.24 4.82
C THR A 59 19.33 16.13 6.30
N MET A 60 20.35 15.34 6.60
CA MET A 60 20.91 15.15 7.93
C MET A 60 22.42 15.38 7.85
N CYS A 61 22.97 16.19 8.75
CA CYS A 61 24.40 16.46 8.80
C CYS A 61 24.99 16.96 7.45
N ASN A 62 24.20 17.75 6.69
CA ASN A 62 24.53 18.23 5.35
C ASN A 62 24.65 17.14 4.26
N GLN A 63 24.17 15.92 4.53
CA GLN A 63 24.09 14.81 3.58
C GLN A 63 22.64 14.34 3.43
N ASN A 64 22.34 13.58 2.37
CA ASN A 64 20.98 13.11 2.13
C ASN A 64 20.67 11.93 3.07
N ILE A 65 19.41 11.80 3.53
CA ILE A 65 18.98 10.62 4.30
C ILE A 65 19.21 9.31 3.55
N GLY A 66 19.20 9.32 2.21
CA GLY A 66 19.53 8.16 1.39
C GLY A 66 20.94 7.63 1.67
N ASP A 67 21.90 8.51 1.92
CA ASP A 67 23.26 8.10 2.30
C ASP A 67 23.28 7.46 3.69
N ALA A 68 22.47 7.97 4.61
CA ALA A 68 22.31 7.38 5.95
C ALA A 68 21.64 6.00 5.91
N ILE A 69 20.65 5.82 5.04
CA ILE A 69 19.97 4.53 4.84
C ILE A 69 20.95 3.51 4.23
N ILE A 70 21.73 3.90 3.21
CA ILE A 70 22.74 3.00 2.63
C ILE A 70 23.83 2.66 3.67
N ALA A 71 24.29 3.65 4.44
CA ALA A 71 25.24 3.41 5.54
C ALA A 71 24.66 2.44 6.58
N CYS A 72 23.37 2.56 6.90
CA CYS A 72 22.68 1.60 7.77
C CYS A 72 22.67 0.18 7.19
N CYS A 73 22.31 0.01 5.90
CA CYS A 73 22.32 -1.31 5.26
C CYS A 73 23.72 -1.94 5.25
N ASN A 74 24.76 -1.11 5.18
CA ASN A 74 26.16 -1.53 5.27
C ASN A 74 26.71 -1.67 6.70
N ASN A 75 25.89 -1.47 7.75
CA ASN A 75 26.29 -1.46 9.16
C ASN A 75 27.40 -0.45 9.50
N ASN A 76 27.41 0.70 8.83
CA ASN A 76 28.35 1.79 9.04
C ASN A 76 27.75 2.89 9.91
N ASP A 77 28.63 3.71 10.50
CA ASP A 77 28.22 4.95 11.16
C ASP A 77 27.92 6.05 10.14
N PHE A 78 26.99 6.93 10.52
CA PHE A 78 26.66 8.14 9.78
C PHE A 78 26.70 9.34 10.74
N CYS A 79 27.45 10.38 10.39
CA CYS A 79 27.72 11.52 11.27
C CYS A 79 28.34 11.15 12.63
N GLY A 80 29.16 10.09 12.68
CA GLY A 80 29.79 9.62 13.93
C GLY A 80 28.79 9.02 14.94
N ARG A 81 27.61 8.59 14.47
CA ARG A 81 26.62 7.84 15.25
C ARG A 81 26.10 6.69 14.41
N ASP A 82 25.47 5.72 15.07
CA ASP A 82 24.80 4.59 14.41
C ASP A 82 23.80 5.06 13.33
N ALA A 83 24.05 4.69 12.07
CA ALA A 83 23.28 5.17 10.93
C ALA A 83 21.83 4.68 10.94
N CYS A 84 21.60 3.45 11.40
CA CYS A 84 20.26 2.87 11.46
C CYS A 84 19.38 3.60 12.45
N ARG A 85 19.86 3.82 13.68
CA ARG A 85 19.15 4.57 14.71
C ARG A 85 18.83 5.99 14.26
N LEU A 86 19.78 6.68 13.63
CA LEU A 86 19.52 8.03 13.09
C LEU A 86 18.46 8.04 12.01
N SER A 87 18.56 7.10 11.06
CA SER A 87 17.58 6.99 9.98
C SER A 87 16.19 6.69 10.53
N ILE A 88 16.07 5.76 11.49
CA ILE A 88 14.80 5.44 12.15
C ILE A 88 14.23 6.67 12.86
N GLU A 89 15.04 7.40 13.63
CA GLU A 89 14.58 8.57 14.39
C GLU A 89 14.02 9.67 13.46
N GLU A 90 14.72 10.01 12.37
CA GLU A 90 14.23 11.03 11.43
C GLU A 90 13.05 10.55 10.58
N ILE A 91 13.10 9.31 10.07
CA ILE A 91 11.98 8.73 9.30
C ILE A 91 10.71 8.70 10.16
N LYS A 92 10.84 8.30 11.43
CA LYS A 92 9.72 8.25 12.36
C LYS A 92 9.13 9.64 12.62
N LYS A 93 9.95 10.68 12.81
CA LYS A 93 9.47 12.07 12.95
C LYS A 93 8.64 12.51 11.74
N ILE A 94 9.10 12.19 10.53
CA ILE A 94 8.39 12.55 9.30
C ILE A 94 7.06 11.81 9.23
N MET A 95 7.06 10.49 9.49
CA MET A 95 5.85 9.66 9.49
C MET A 95 4.81 10.17 10.50
N ASP A 96 5.23 10.40 11.75
CA ASP A 96 4.37 10.87 12.84
C ASP A 96 3.80 12.29 12.57
N SER A 97 4.49 13.09 11.75
CA SER A 97 4.03 14.44 11.35
C SER A 97 3.13 14.45 10.10
N SER A 98 3.13 13.37 9.32
CA SER A 98 2.53 13.34 7.98
C SER A 98 1.10 12.79 7.94
N SER A 99 0.71 11.93 8.89
CA SER A 99 -0.64 11.35 8.95
C SER A 99 -0.96 10.84 10.35
N GLU A 100 -2.24 10.75 10.68
CA GLU A 100 -2.73 10.00 11.84
C GLU A 100 -2.81 8.48 11.56
N GLU A 101 -2.62 8.07 10.31
CA GLU A 101 -2.64 6.66 9.90
C GLU A 101 -1.37 5.94 10.33
N ILE A 102 -1.48 4.62 10.54
CA ILE A 102 -0.30 3.78 10.80
C ILE A 102 0.46 3.63 9.49
N ILE A 103 1.75 3.97 9.52
CA ILE A 103 2.63 3.90 8.35
C ILE A 103 3.76 2.91 8.67
N TYR A 104 4.10 2.09 7.69
CA TYR A 104 5.25 1.20 7.69
C TYR A 104 6.26 1.70 6.64
N PHE A 105 7.54 1.71 7.00
CA PHE A 105 8.63 2.01 6.08
C PHE A 105 9.62 0.86 6.10
N GLU A 106 10.15 0.51 4.92
CA GLU A 106 11.24 -0.45 4.79
C GLU A 106 12.31 0.02 3.80
N ALA A 107 13.54 -0.38 4.08
CA ALA A 107 14.65 -0.37 3.14
C ALA A 107 15.23 -1.79 2.99
N LYS A 108 15.51 -2.18 1.76
CA LYS A 108 16.08 -3.47 1.37
C LYS A 108 17.34 -3.27 0.54
N ASP A 109 18.36 -4.07 0.78
CA ASP A 109 19.52 -4.22 -0.10
C ASP A 109 19.46 -5.63 -0.72
N ASN A 110 19.43 -5.74 -2.04
CA ASN A 110 19.28 -7.03 -2.75
C ASN A 110 18.14 -7.94 -2.21
N ASP A 111 16.97 -7.34 -1.92
CA ASP A 111 15.79 -7.97 -1.30
C ASP A 111 15.91 -8.34 0.20
N ASP A 112 17.10 -8.21 0.79
CA ASP A 112 17.29 -8.39 2.23
C ASP A 112 16.91 -7.13 3.00
N LEU A 113 16.02 -7.28 4.00
CA LEU A 113 15.57 -6.18 4.84
C LEU A 113 16.72 -5.67 5.72
N CYS A 114 17.17 -4.45 5.47
CA CYS A 114 18.20 -3.79 6.28
C CYS A 114 17.64 -2.80 7.30
N LEU A 115 16.52 -2.14 6.98
CA LEU A 115 15.91 -1.13 7.85
C LEU A 115 14.39 -1.24 7.81
N SER A 116 13.74 -1.18 8.95
CA SER A 116 12.29 -1.01 9.04
C SER A 116 11.91 -0.02 10.13
N VAL A 117 10.82 0.72 9.89
CA VAL A 117 10.19 1.59 10.88
C VAL A 117 8.73 1.17 11.01
N ASN A 118 8.32 0.92 12.26
CA ASN A 118 7.05 0.30 12.64
C ASN A 118 6.90 -1.16 12.14
N ASN A 119 5.79 -1.80 12.54
CA ASN A 119 5.49 -3.17 12.15
C ASN A 119 4.87 -3.22 10.75
N ASP A 120 5.20 -4.27 9.98
CA ASP A 120 4.57 -4.51 8.68
C ASP A 120 3.06 -4.74 8.83
N CYS A 121 2.31 -4.35 7.81
CA CYS A 121 0.87 -4.32 7.80
C CYS A 121 0.27 -4.58 6.42
N ASN A 122 -1.03 -4.88 6.40
CA ASN A 122 -1.81 -4.88 5.17
C ASN A 122 -2.24 -3.44 4.86
N GLY A 123 -1.94 -2.99 3.65
CA GLY A 123 -2.14 -1.59 3.29
C GLY A 123 -1.79 -1.30 1.84
N VAL A 124 -1.80 0.00 1.53
CA VAL A 124 -1.44 0.50 0.20
C VAL A 124 0.02 0.93 0.22
N SER A 125 0.81 0.34 -0.68
CA SER A 125 2.24 0.62 -0.77
C SER A 125 2.53 1.68 -1.83
N SER A 126 3.60 2.45 -1.61
CA SER A 126 4.23 3.27 -2.63
C SER A 126 4.86 2.40 -3.71
N SER A 127 5.19 3.02 -4.83
CA SER A 127 6.14 2.44 -5.77
C SER A 127 7.49 2.22 -5.08
N ILE A 128 8.19 1.15 -5.46
CA ILE A 128 9.56 0.90 -5.01
C ILE A 128 10.45 2.02 -5.55
N ASN A 129 11.20 2.65 -4.66
CA ASN A 129 12.14 3.71 -5.00
C ASN A 129 13.57 3.22 -4.76
N PHE A 130 14.45 3.49 -5.71
CA PHE A 130 15.86 3.16 -5.58
C PHE A 130 16.63 4.39 -5.11
N ILE A 131 17.45 4.21 -4.08
CA ILE A 131 18.46 5.16 -3.64
C ILE A 131 19.83 4.55 -3.90
N ARG A 132 20.76 5.34 -4.41
CA ARG A 132 22.10 4.87 -4.80
C ARG A 132 23.14 5.92 -4.55
N ASN A 133 24.28 5.51 -4.03
CA ASN A 133 25.47 6.33 -3.88
C ASN A 133 26.73 5.52 -4.24
N ASN A 134 27.91 6.00 -3.83
CA ASN A 134 29.18 5.32 -4.11
C ASN A 134 29.38 4.03 -3.29
N ASP A 135 28.66 3.88 -2.18
CA ASP A 135 28.82 2.81 -1.20
C ASP A 135 27.77 1.69 -1.36
N GLY A 136 26.76 1.88 -2.22
CA GLY A 136 25.76 0.86 -2.51
C GLY A 136 24.47 1.39 -3.10
N GLU A 137 23.46 0.51 -3.15
CA GLU A 137 22.09 0.84 -3.49
C GLU A 137 21.13 0.21 -2.49
N ALA A 138 19.98 0.85 -2.28
CA ALA A 138 18.90 0.30 -1.48
C ALA A 138 17.55 0.63 -2.12
N GLN A 139 16.60 -0.29 -1.94
CA GLN A 139 15.21 -0.15 -2.32
C GLN A 139 14.41 0.31 -1.11
N ILE A 140 13.70 1.42 -1.23
CA ILE A 140 12.85 1.93 -0.16
C ILE A 140 11.38 1.90 -0.57
N GLN A 141 10.53 1.58 0.38
CA GLN A 141 9.08 1.54 0.21
C GLN A 141 8.36 2.03 1.46
N VAL A 142 7.27 2.76 1.26
CA VAL A 142 6.35 3.19 2.30
C VAL A 142 5.03 2.46 2.10
N LYS A 143 4.38 2.05 3.19
CA LYS A 143 3.06 1.44 3.18
C LYS A 143 2.15 2.14 4.18
N ILE A 144 0.99 2.59 3.72
CA ILE A 144 -0.07 3.15 4.58
C ILE A 144 -1.01 2.01 4.96
N CYS A 145 -1.05 1.68 6.24
CA CYS A 145 -1.82 0.56 6.75
C CYS A 145 -3.32 0.84 6.71
N SER A 146 -4.11 -0.14 6.26
CA SER A 146 -5.56 -0.05 6.39
C SER A 146 -5.96 -0.46 7.80
N ILE A 147 -6.51 0.50 8.57
CA ILE A 147 -7.17 0.20 9.83
C ILE A 147 -8.49 -0.50 9.47
N LYS A 148 -8.63 -1.77 9.87
CA LYS A 148 -9.89 -2.51 9.75
C LYS A 148 -10.84 -2.15 10.89
#